data_AF-A0A7K3B3E3-F1
#
_entry.id   AF-A0A7K3B3E3-F1
#
_cell.length_a   1.000
_cell.length_b   1.000
_cell.length_c   1.000
_cell.angle_alpha   90.00
_cell.angle_beta   90.00
_cell.angle_gamma   90.00
#
_symmetry.space_group_name_H-M   'P 1'
#
loop_
_entity.id
_entity.type
_entity.pdbx_description
1 polymer ?
#
loop_
_entity_poly.entity_id
_entity_poly.type
_entity_poly.pdbx_seq_one_letter_code
_entity_poly.pdbx_strand_id
1 'polypeptide(L)'
;MSAQDIADRSGVSVTLVRRLLRAVSRPIARTTADAVLGVTLPPRHLPTTPGLTSAGEASRLLADLERAGWPATLLARRLAVHPRTIAEIRFARRTRIHLDLDVRIRELHRHLIPLDPVSEGVRAVDAARIRTLAQRRAA
;
A
#
# COMPACT_ATOMS: atom_id res chain seq x y z
N MET A 1 -8.52 5.20 -22.81
CA MET A 1 -7.61 6.20 -23.43
C MET A 1 -6.27 5.52 -23.64
N SER A 2 -5.89 5.27 -24.89
CA SER A 2 -4.71 4.53 -25.30
C SER A 2 -3.48 5.44 -25.42
N ALA A 3 -2.28 4.84 -25.47
CA ALA A 3 -1.04 5.60 -25.74
C ALA A 3 -1.04 6.24 -27.15
N GLN A 4 -1.81 5.67 -28.08
CA GLN A 4 -2.03 6.23 -29.41
C GLN A 4 -2.91 7.49 -29.31
N ASP A 5 -4.02 7.42 -28.57
CA ASP A 5 -4.94 8.55 -28.38
C ASP A 5 -4.22 9.77 -27.77
N ILE A 6 -3.27 9.52 -26.85
CA ILE A 6 -2.47 10.57 -26.21
C ILE A 6 -1.48 11.17 -27.22
N ALA A 7 -0.81 10.33 -28.02
CA ALA A 7 0.15 10.78 -29.03
C ALA A 7 -0.53 11.69 -30.07
N ASP A 8 -1.67 11.25 -30.61
CA ASP A 8 -2.42 11.97 -31.63
C ASP A 8 -2.91 13.33 -31.12
N ARG A 9 -3.25 13.42 -29.83
CA ARG A 9 -3.77 14.65 -29.21
C ARG A 9 -2.69 15.61 -28.72
N SER A 10 -1.46 15.12 -28.47
CA SER A 10 -0.35 15.90 -27.94
C SER A 10 0.73 16.24 -28.97
N GLY A 11 0.68 15.64 -30.17
CA GLY A 11 1.73 15.78 -31.19
C GLY A 11 3.05 15.10 -30.82
N VAL A 12 3.04 14.24 -29.79
CA VAL A 12 4.22 13.53 -29.29
C VAL A 12 4.24 12.11 -29.84
N SER A 13 5.42 11.60 -30.21
CA SER A 13 5.55 10.22 -30.71
C SER A 13 5.02 9.18 -29.71
N VAL A 14 4.25 8.21 -30.22
CA VAL A 14 3.69 7.07 -29.48
C VAL A 14 4.76 6.31 -28.69
N THR A 15 5.99 6.23 -29.23
CA THR A 15 7.12 5.57 -28.56
C THR A 15 7.54 6.28 -27.28
N LEU A 16 7.50 7.62 -27.29
CA LEU A 16 7.84 8.49 -26.17
C LEU A 16 6.75 8.43 -25.09
N VAL A 17 5.48 8.42 -25.51
CA VAL A 17 4.32 8.19 -24.63
C VAL A 17 4.43 6.83 -23.94
N ARG A 18 4.71 5.75 -24.69
CA ARG A 18 4.91 4.40 -24.12
C ARG A 18 6.09 4.37 -23.15
N ARG A 19 7.20 5.05 -23.47
CA ARG A 19 8.37 5.13 -22.60
C ARG A 19 8.06 5.86 -21.29
N LEU A 20 7.32 6.96 -21.37
CA LEU A 20 6.86 7.72 -20.20
C LEU A 20 5.94 6.90 -19.32
N LEU A 21 4.91 6.27 -19.90
CA LEU A 21 3.97 5.42 -19.17
C LEU A 21 4.65 4.22 -18.50
N ARG A 22 5.70 3.68 -19.13
CA ARG A 22 6.53 2.59 -18.55
C ARG A 22 7.41 3.06 -17.38
N ALA A 23 7.77 4.35 -17.34
CA ALA A 23 8.60 4.93 -16.29
C ALA A 23 7.82 5.35 -15.03
N VAL A 24 6.48 5.42 -15.09
CA VAL A 24 5.61 5.86 -13.96
C VAL A 24 5.65 4.90 -12.77
N SER A 25 6.29 3.72 -12.89
CA SER A 25 6.52 2.84 -11.74
C SER A 25 7.61 3.35 -10.78
N ARG A 26 8.38 4.38 -11.16
CA ARG A 26 9.43 4.96 -10.32
C ARG A 26 8.89 6.19 -9.58
N PRO A 27 9.14 6.32 -8.27
CA PRO A 27 8.77 7.53 -7.56
C PRO A 27 9.48 8.73 -8.20
N ILE A 28 8.73 9.76 -8.56
CA ILE A 28 9.28 11.02 -9.09
C ILE A 28 10.17 11.64 -8.00
N ALA A 29 11.42 11.93 -8.34
CA ALA A 29 12.31 12.63 -7.43
C ALA A 29 11.74 14.04 -7.16
N ARG A 30 11.62 14.41 -5.89
CA ARG A 30 10.96 15.66 -5.45
C ARG A 30 11.55 16.90 -6.12
N THR A 31 12.86 16.92 -6.33
CA THR A 31 13.59 17.97 -7.05
C THR A 31 13.03 18.19 -8.47
N THR A 32 12.62 17.12 -9.15
CA THR A 32 12.00 17.21 -10.47
C THR A 32 10.56 17.70 -10.38
N ALA A 33 9.83 17.30 -9.34
CA ALA A 33 8.44 17.72 -9.15
C ALA A 33 8.34 19.20 -8.75
N ASP A 34 9.21 19.69 -7.87
CA ASP A 34 9.28 21.11 -7.49
C ASP A 34 9.64 21.99 -8.71
N ALA A 35 10.59 21.54 -9.53
CA ALA A 35 11.00 22.24 -10.75
C ALA A 35 9.91 22.28 -11.83
N VAL A 36 9.09 21.23 -11.95
CA VAL A 36 7.99 21.16 -12.93
C VAL A 36 6.76 21.94 -12.46
N LEU A 37 6.44 21.88 -11.17
CA LEU A 37 5.24 22.51 -10.61
C LEU A 37 5.44 24.00 -10.28
N GLY A 38 6.70 24.49 -10.26
CA GLY A 38 7.02 25.87 -9.92
C GLY A 38 6.72 26.23 -8.47
N VAL A 39 6.42 25.25 -7.64
CA VAL A 39 6.13 25.39 -6.21
C VAL A 39 6.86 24.30 -5.45
N THR A 40 7.45 24.66 -4.31
CA THR A 40 7.97 23.68 -3.37
C THR A 40 6.83 22.81 -2.88
N LEU A 41 6.88 21.52 -3.20
CA LEU A 41 5.95 20.55 -2.63
C LEU A 41 6.08 20.59 -1.11
N PRO A 42 4.97 20.55 -0.35
CA PRO A 42 5.04 20.48 1.10
C PRO A 42 5.84 19.25 1.53
N PRO A 43 6.53 19.30 2.69
CA PRO A 43 7.19 18.12 3.26
C PRO A 43 6.20 16.96 3.34
N ARG A 44 6.68 15.73 3.12
CA ARG A 44 5.91 14.51 3.39
C ARG A 44 5.60 14.47 4.89
N HIS A 45 4.59 15.20 5.31
CA HIS A 45 3.95 14.97 6.58
C HIS A 45 3.18 13.66 6.45
N LEU A 46 3.20 12.85 7.52
CA LEU A 46 2.18 11.81 7.66
C LEU A 46 0.84 12.50 7.40
N PRO A 47 0.04 12.03 6.44
CA PRO A 47 -1.18 12.71 6.08
C PRO A 47 -2.13 12.63 7.26
N THR A 48 -2.17 13.63 8.15
CA THR A 48 -3.30 13.82 9.07
C THR A 48 -4.48 14.36 8.29
N THR A 49 -4.85 13.69 7.19
CA THR A 49 -5.99 14.07 6.38
C THR A 49 -7.24 13.71 7.17
N PRO A 50 -8.04 14.69 7.61
CA PRO A 50 -9.29 14.40 8.28
C PRO A 50 -10.22 13.72 7.28
N GLY A 51 -10.77 12.57 7.65
CA GLY A 51 -11.69 11.83 6.79
C GLY A 51 -11.81 10.36 7.19
N LEU A 52 -13.02 9.83 7.05
CA LEU A 52 -13.32 8.40 7.16
C LEU A 52 -13.53 7.83 5.77
N THR A 53 -12.93 6.67 5.51
CA THR A 53 -13.08 5.90 4.27
C THR A 53 -13.56 4.48 4.58
N SER A 54 -13.99 3.75 3.55
CA SER A 54 -14.37 2.34 3.67
C SER A 54 -13.17 1.48 4.07
N ALA A 55 -13.37 0.58 5.03
CA ALA A 55 -12.34 -0.35 5.47
C ALA A 55 -12.18 -1.58 4.56
N GLY A 56 -13.00 -1.71 3.51
CA GLY A 56 -13.06 -2.93 2.68
C GLY A 56 -11.75 -3.25 1.97
N GLU A 57 -11.09 -2.25 1.38
CA GLU A 57 -9.79 -2.43 0.72
C GLU A 57 -8.70 -2.75 1.75
N ALA A 58 -8.60 -1.97 2.83
CA ALA A 58 -7.69 -2.22 3.94
C ALA A 58 -7.83 -3.63 4.54
N SER A 59 -9.07 -4.12 4.71
CA SER A 59 -9.35 -5.48 5.19
C SER A 59 -8.71 -6.53 4.27
N ARG A 60 -8.90 -6.40 2.95
CA ARG A 60 -8.32 -7.31 1.95
C ARG A 60 -6.80 -7.30 2.00
N LEU A 61 -6.19 -6.11 2.00
CA LEU A 61 -4.72 -5.96 2.06
C LEU A 61 -4.14 -6.55 3.34
N LEU A 62 -4.79 -6.36 4.49
CA LEU A 62 -4.36 -6.96 5.75
C LEU A 62 -4.54 -8.48 5.78
N ALA A 63 -5.50 -9.03 5.03
CA ALA A 63 -5.67 -10.46 4.83
C ALA A 63 -4.64 -11.04 3.87
N ASP A 64 -4.26 -10.31 2.81
CA ASP A 64 -3.15 -10.67 1.91
C ASP A 64 -1.83 -10.82 2.68
N LEU A 65 -1.53 -9.84 3.55
CA LEU A 65 -0.35 -9.90 4.41
C LEU A 65 -0.42 -11.07 5.41
N GLU A 66 -1.60 -11.38 5.96
CA GLU A 66 -1.77 -12.57 6.80
C GLU A 66 -1.49 -13.85 6.02
N ARG A 67 -2.01 -13.97 4.80
CA ARG A 67 -1.73 -15.11 3.90
C ARG A 67 -0.26 -15.24 3.53
N ALA A 68 0.48 -14.13 3.45
CA ALA A 68 1.93 -14.15 3.27
C ALA A 68 2.71 -14.54 4.55
N GLY A 69 2.05 -14.54 5.73
CA GLY A 69 2.62 -14.95 7.01
C GLY A 69 3.04 -13.79 7.92
N TRP A 70 2.59 -12.56 7.64
CA TRP A 70 2.94 -11.39 8.45
C TRP A 70 2.15 -11.33 9.77
N PRO A 71 2.83 -11.28 10.93
CA PRO A 71 2.17 -11.20 12.24
C PRO A 71 1.41 -9.89 12.44
N ALA A 72 0.18 -9.97 12.97
CA ALA A 72 -0.62 -8.79 13.28
C ALA A 72 0.07 -7.84 14.27
N THR A 73 0.86 -8.37 15.21
CA THR A 73 1.65 -7.58 16.16
C THR A 73 2.74 -6.74 15.49
N LEU A 74 3.40 -7.30 14.47
CA LEU A 74 4.41 -6.58 13.67
C LEU A 74 3.74 -5.50 12.81
N LEU A 75 2.65 -5.84 12.12
CA LEU A 75 1.89 -4.88 11.32
C LEU A 75 1.39 -3.70 12.18
N ALA A 76 0.87 -4.00 13.36
CA ALA A 76 0.41 -3.01 14.33
C ALA A 76 1.52 -2.05 14.77
N ARG A 77 2.72 -2.58 15.07
CA ARG A 77 3.90 -1.76 15.39
C ARG A 77 4.30 -0.85 14.23
N ARG A 78 4.38 -1.37 13.00
CA ARG A 78 4.75 -0.55 11.82
C ARG A 78 3.70 0.51 11.47
N LEU A 79 2.43 0.26 11.79
CA LEU A 79 1.33 1.20 11.59
C LEU A 79 1.08 2.12 12.80
N ALA A 80 1.82 1.97 13.89
CA ALA A 80 1.59 2.68 15.16
C ALA A 80 0.13 2.59 15.64
N VAL A 81 -0.49 1.40 15.54
CA VAL A 81 -1.84 1.12 16.03
C VAL A 81 -1.84 -0.08 16.96
N HIS A 82 -2.95 -0.29 17.68
CA HIS A 82 -3.10 -1.46 18.53
C HIS A 82 -3.31 -2.74 17.67
N PRO A 83 -2.74 -3.90 18.03
CA PRO A 83 -2.97 -5.16 17.29
C PRO A 83 -4.44 -5.54 17.15
N ARG A 84 -5.25 -5.20 18.17
CA ARG A 84 -6.72 -5.34 18.12
C ARG A 84 -7.35 -4.56 16.98
N THR A 85 -6.86 -3.37 16.66
CA THR A 85 -7.36 -2.56 15.54
C THR A 85 -7.10 -3.25 14.21
N ILE A 86 -5.92 -3.85 14.02
CA ILE A 86 -5.61 -4.65 12.83
C ILE A 86 -6.57 -5.83 12.69
N ALA A 87 -6.82 -6.55 13.79
CA ALA A 87 -7.79 -7.65 13.80
C ALA A 87 -9.21 -7.17 13.46
N GLU A 88 -9.67 -6.06 14.06
CA GLU A 88 -11.00 -5.50 13.81
C GLU A 88 -11.20 -5.05 12.36
N ILE A 89 -10.18 -4.47 11.72
CA ILE A 89 -10.21 -4.11 10.30
C ILE A 89 -10.18 -5.38 9.43
N ARG A 90 -9.28 -6.31 9.73
CA ARG A 90 -9.15 -7.57 8.98
C ARG A 90 -10.45 -8.37 8.98
N PHE A 91 -11.11 -8.49 10.14
CA PHE A 91 -12.37 -9.21 10.29
C PHE A 91 -13.60 -8.37 9.94
N ALA A 92 -13.44 -7.25 9.22
CA ALA A 92 -14.52 -6.36 8.79
C ALA A 92 -15.46 -5.88 9.92
N ARG A 93 -15.01 -5.91 11.17
CA ARG A 93 -15.76 -5.39 12.33
C ARG A 93 -15.77 -3.87 12.36
N ARG A 94 -14.77 -3.24 11.76
CA ARG A 94 -14.76 -1.81 11.44
C ARG A 94 -15.13 -1.63 9.98
N THR A 95 -16.25 -0.95 9.72
CA THR A 95 -16.70 -0.63 8.36
C THR A 95 -16.07 0.65 7.82
N ARG A 96 -15.68 1.57 8.72
CA ARG A 96 -14.98 2.82 8.38
C ARG A 96 -13.69 2.97 9.17
N ILE A 97 -12.66 3.50 8.51
CA ILE A 97 -11.36 3.81 9.10
C ILE A 97 -10.89 5.19 8.66
N HIS A 98 -9.96 5.78 9.41
CA HIS A 98 -9.34 7.04 8.99
C HIS A 98 -8.61 6.87 7.65
N LEU A 99 -8.77 7.86 6.77
CA LEU A 99 -8.13 7.89 5.46
C LEU A 99 -6.60 7.74 5.57
N ASP A 100 -5.98 8.40 6.55
CA ASP A 100 -4.56 8.25 6.85
C ASP A 100 -4.15 6.79 7.14
N LEU A 101 -4.93 6.08 7.96
CA LEU A 101 -4.67 4.69 8.29
C LEU A 101 -4.78 3.80 7.05
N ASP A 102 -5.76 4.08 6.20
CA ASP A 102 -5.95 3.35 4.93
C ASP A 102 -4.78 3.57 3.97
N VAL A 103 -4.28 4.80 3.82
CA VAL A 103 -3.08 5.10 3.02
C VAL A 103 -1.86 4.39 3.58
N ARG A 104 -1.64 4.43 4.90
CA ARG A 104 -0.52 3.74 5.55
C ARG A 104 -0.60 2.22 5.39
N ILE A 105 -1.79 1.62 5.45
CA ILE A 105 -2.00 0.18 5.16
C ILE A 105 -1.63 -0.14 3.71
N ARG A 106 -2.04 0.70 2.75
CA ARG A 106 -1.71 0.53 1.32
C ARG A 106 -0.21 0.64 1.05
N GLU A 107 0.47 1.61 1.68
CA GLU A 107 1.92 1.75 1.61
C GLU A 107 2.64 0.56 2.22
N LEU A 108 2.23 0.14 3.42
CA LEU A 108 2.82 -1.00 4.10
C LEU A 108 2.64 -2.29 3.29
N HIS A 109 1.46 -2.51 2.72
CA HIS A 109 1.20 -3.66 1.86
C HIS A 109 2.15 -3.68 0.65
N ARG A 110 2.26 -2.56 -0.09
CA ARG A 110 3.17 -2.48 -1.25
C ARG A 110 4.62 -2.76 -0.87
N HIS A 111 5.04 -2.36 0.32
CA HIS A 111 6.40 -2.58 0.79
C HIS A 111 6.65 -4.03 1.25
N LEU A 112 5.67 -4.65 1.92
CA LEU A 112 5.85 -5.97 2.54
C LEU A 112 5.45 -7.16 1.65
N ILE A 113 4.53 -6.98 0.71
CA ILE A 113 4.07 -8.09 -0.14
C ILE A 113 5.17 -8.75 -0.99
N PRO A 114 6.21 -8.06 -1.51
CA PRO A 114 7.30 -8.73 -2.22
C PRO A 114 8.33 -9.37 -1.28
N LEU A 115 8.26 -9.12 0.03
CA LEU A 115 9.26 -9.56 1.00
C LEU A 115 8.83 -10.85 1.69
N ASP A 116 9.81 -11.69 2.02
CA ASP A 116 9.58 -12.85 2.87
C ASP A 116 9.65 -12.45 4.36
N PRO A 117 8.61 -12.75 5.16
CA PRO A 117 8.61 -12.43 6.60
C PRO A 117 9.82 -12.97 7.34
N VAL A 118 10.34 -14.15 6.96
CA VAL A 118 11.47 -14.78 7.65
C VAL A 118 12.76 -14.01 7.42
N SER A 119 12.97 -13.56 6.18
CA SER A 119 14.09 -12.67 5.81
C SER A 119 14.04 -11.32 6.55
N GLU A 120 12.85 -10.89 6.97
CA GLU A 120 12.60 -9.65 7.73
C GLU A 120 12.56 -9.86 9.26
N GLY A 121 13.01 -11.03 9.73
CA GLY A 121 13.19 -11.33 11.16
C GLY A 121 11.99 -11.97 11.84
N VAL A 122 10.95 -12.38 11.11
CA VAL A 122 9.84 -13.19 11.67
C VAL A 122 10.31 -14.64 11.83
N ARG A 123 10.05 -15.26 12.97
CA ARG A 123 10.39 -16.68 13.16
C ARG A 123 9.62 -17.54 12.16
N ALA A 124 10.30 -18.45 11.47
CA ALA A 124 9.71 -19.31 10.45
C ALA A 124 8.47 -20.08 10.94
N VAL A 125 8.51 -20.59 12.17
CA VAL A 125 7.38 -21.29 12.81
C VAL A 125 6.16 -20.37 12.98
N ASP A 126 6.37 -19.11 13.36
CA ASP A 126 5.28 -18.16 13.54
C ASP A 126 4.68 -17.75 12.20
N ALA A 127 5.52 -17.49 11.19
CA ALA A 127 5.06 -17.21 9.83
C ALA A 127 4.24 -18.39 9.27
N ALA A 128 4.72 -19.63 9.40
CA ALA A 128 3.98 -20.82 8.99
C ALA A 128 2.64 -20.96 9.72
N ARG A 129 2.62 -20.78 11.04
CA ARG A 129 1.39 -20.82 11.85
C ARG A 129 0.36 -19.81 11.36
N ILE A 130 0.79 -18.58 11.06
CA ILE A 130 -0.09 -17.51 10.56
C ILE A 130 -0.67 -17.88 9.18
N ARG A 131 0.16 -18.39 8.27
CA ARG A 131 -0.30 -18.86 6.94
C ARG A 131 -1.35 -19.95 7.07
N THR A 132 -1.13 -20.95 7.93
CA THR A 132 -2.11 -22.01 8.19
C THR A 132 -3.41 -21.47 8.76
N LEU A 133 -3.33 -20.52 9.72
CA LEU A 133 -4.52 -19.86 10.27
C LEU A 133 -5.30 -19.07 9.21
N ALA A 134 -4.60 -18.39 8.30
CA ALA A 134 -5.22 -17.66 7.20
C ALA A 134 -5.94 -18.62 6.23
N GLN A 135 -5.30 -19.72 5.86
CA GLN A 135 -5.87 -20.76 5.00
C GLN A 135 -7.12 -21.38 5.60
N ARG A 136 -7.10 -21.74 6.89
CA ARG A 136 -8.26 -22.31 7.61
C ARG A 136 -9.48 -21.39 7.67
N ARG A 137 -9.29 -20.08 7.55
CA ARG A 137 -10.40 -19.11 7.52
C ARG A 137 -10.92 -18.81 6.12
N ALA A 138 -10.14 -19.14 5.10
CA ALA A 138 -10.52 -18.94 3.70
C ALA A 138 -11.23 -20.17 3.11
N ALA A 139 -11.08 -21.33 3.74
CA ALA A 139 -11.87 -22.55 3.49
C ALA A 139 -13.22 -22.47 4.22
#